data_AF-A0A1I1UJU6-F1
#
_entry.id   AF-A0A1I1UJU6-F1
#
_cell.length_a   1.000
_cell.length_b   1.000
_cell.length_c   1.000
_cell.angle_alpha   90.00
_cell.angle_beta   90.00
_cell.angle_gamma   90.00
#
_symmetry.space_group_name_H-M   'P 1'
#
loop_
_entity.id
_entity.type
_entity.pdbx_description
1 polymer ?
#
loop_
_entity_poly.entity_id
_entity_poly.type
_entity_poly.pdbx_seq_one_letter_code
_entity_poly.pdbx_strand_id
1 'polypeptide(L)'
;MSLAYWFREGPAEPIENGRIQYGPGKGLPKLVFKGLDNSQKLVQKIATIDPVRKKIILIQPREKALYVSGLRERGVPGYLYLFAHASATSLQGATHIGEIVSVIHRSGIWRRQPILIDACNAGASPNGVASALARALLTYVTAPTTLTWNHPLGGSAIGQGTFEKLPGVLDRLPIPDFLRPGQWRTWGQDGHPIATTRTSPRDGGELVKGPLAHELLRKR
;
A
#
# COMPACT_ATOMS: atom_id res chain seq x y z
N MET A 1 -17.06 -7.43 -29.93
CA MET A 1 -16.97 -6.51 -28.77
C MET A 1 -17.30 -5.10 -29.24
N SER A 2 -18.26 -4.42 -28.60
CA SER A 2 -18.77 -3.10 -29.03
C SER A 2 -17.85 -1.95 -28.60
N LEU A 3 -17.70 -0.93 -29.44
CA LEU A 3 -16.95 0.32 -29.19
C LEU A 3 -17.39 1.03 -27.90
N ALA A 4 -18.65 0.86 -27.48
CA ALA A 4 -19.21 1.46 -26.26
C ALA A 4 -18.54 0.96 -24.96
N TYR A 5 -17.83 -0.17 -25.03
CA TYR A 5 -17.15 -0.76 -23.88
C TYR A 5 -15.92 0.04 -23.42
N TRP A 6 -15.27 0.78 -24.32
CA TRP A 6 -14.05 1.55 -24.03
C TRP A 6 -14.29 2.92 -23.37
N PHE A 7 -15.53 3.42 -23.42
CA PHE A 7 -15.89 4.76 -22.91
C PHE A 7 -16.56 4.75 -21.52
N ARG A 8 -16.62 3.60 -20.83
CA ARG A 8 -17.14 3.58 -19.46
C ARG A 8 -16.14 4.27 -18.51
N GLU A 9 -16.61 5.27 -17.76
CA GLU A 9 -15.98 5.84 -16.56
C GLU A 9 -15.84 4.83 -15.39
N GLY A 10 -16.05 3.55 -15.65
CA GLY A 10 -15.79 2.47 -14.73
C GLY A 10 -14.30 2.10 -14.72
N PRO A 11 -13.88 1.28 -13.76
CA PRO A 11 -12.52 0.77 -13.75
C PRO A 11 -12.19 0.04 -15.05
N ALA A 12 -10.97 0.26 -15.58
CA ALA A 12 -10.55 -0.17 -16.92
C ALA A 12 -10.58 -1.69 -17.20
N GLU A 13 -10.90 -2.52 -16.21
CA GLU A 13 -11.11 -3.96 -16.36
C GLU A 13 -12.57 -4.28 -15.97
N PRO A 14 -13.29 -5.12 -16.74
CA PRO A 14 -14.65 -5.50 -16.38
C PRO A 14 -14.62 -6.23 -15.05
N ILE A 15 -15.35 -5.69 -14.08
CA ILE A 15 -15.72 -6.42 -12.88
C ILE A 15 -17.07 -7.07 -13.15
N GLU A 16 -17.08 -8.41 -13.15
CA GLU A 16 -18.31 -9.18 -13.09
C GLU A 16 -18.26 -10.02 -11.82
N ASN A 17 -19.36 -10.01 -11.05
CA ASN A 17 -19.48 -10.74 -9.79
C ASN A 17 -18.30 -10.54 -8.83
N GLY A 18 -17.79 -9.30 -8.75
CA GLY A 18 -16.68 -8.93 -7.86
C GLY A 18 -15.32 -9.50 -8.28
N ARG A 19 -15.12 -9.86 -9.55
CA ARG A 19 -13.86 -10.43 -10.05
C ARG A 19 -13.41 -9.78 -11.35
N ILE A 20 -12.09 -9.76 -11.59
CA ILE A 20 -11.54 -9.43 -12.91
C ILE A 20 -11.74 -10.59 -13.85
N GLN A 21 -12.33 -10.30 -15.00
CA GLN A 21 -12.61 -11.31 -16.02
C GLN A 21 -11.46 -11.50 -17.02
N TYR A 22 -10.68 -10.45 -17.29
CA TYR A 22 -9.60 -10.47 -18.28
C TYR A 22 -8.41 -9.61 -17.82
N GLY A 23 -7.20 -9.93 -18.28
CA GLY A 23 -6.00 -9.17 -17.94
C GLY A 23 -5.19 -9.74 -16.75
N PRO A 24 -4.13 -9.05 -16.33
CA PRO A 24 -3.10 -9.56 -15.41
C PRO A 24 -3.58 -9.85 -13.98
N GLY A 25 -4.79 -9.44 -13.60
CA GLY A 25 -5.41 -9.79 -12.31
C GLY A 25 -6.61 -10.74 -12.41
N LYS A 26 -6.80 -11.42 -13.56
CA LYS A 26 -7.93 -12.33 -13.80
C LYS A 26 -8.15 -13.30 -12.64
N GLY A 27 -9.41 -13.44 -12.22
CA GLY A 27 -9.84 -14.35 -11.16
C GLY A 27 -9.69 -13.81 -9.73
N LEU A 28 -8.94 -12.72 -9.52
CA LEU A 28 -8.74 -12.14 -8.21
C LEU A 28 -10.02 -11.42 -7.70
N PRO A 29 -10.39 -11.60 -6.42
CA PRO A 29 -11.50 -10.89 -5.80
C PRO A 29 -11.29 -9.38 -5.76
N LYS A 30 -12.38 -8.63 -5.88
CA LYS A 30 -12.43 -7.18 -5.82
C LYS A 30 -13.39 -6.69 -4.76
N LEU A 31 -12.97 -5.65 -4.06
CA LEU A 31 -13.83 -4.85 -3.20
C LEU A 31 -13.89 -3.43 -3.72
N VAL A 32 -15.08 -2.84 -3.65
CA VAL A 32 -15.28 -1.42 -3.97
C VAL A 32 -15.25 -0.61 -2.67
N PHE A 33 -14.60 0.55 -2.75
CA PHE A 33 -14.56 1.57 -1.71
C PHE A 33 -14.63 2.96 -2.36
N LYS A 34 -14.84 4.01 -1.55
CA LYS A 34 -14.90 5.39 -2.06
C LYS A 34 -13.57 6.11 -1.84
N GLY A 35 -13.18 6.94 -2.80
CA GLY A 35 -12.02 7.82 -2.67
C GLY A 35 -11.99 8.90 -3.74
N LEU A 36 -11.19 9.93 -3.51
CA LEU A 36 -11.02 11.06 -4.43
C LEU A 36 -10.15 10.67 -5.62
N ASP A 37 -10.54 11.10 -6.82
CA ASP A 37 -9.66 11.08 -7.99
C ASP A 37 -8.70 12.29 -8.02
N ASN A 38 -7.94 12.42 -9.10
CA ASN A 38 -6.98 13.51 -9.26
C ASN A 38 -7.65 14.89 -9.36
N SER A 39 -8.94 14.94 -9.72
CA SER A 39 -9.76 16.15 -9.80
C SER A 39 -10.51 16.43 -8.49
N GLN A 40 -10.16 15.74 -7.40
CA GLN A 40 -10.81 15.84 -6.08
C GLN A 40 -12.30 15.45 -6.08
N LYS A 41 -12.76 14.70 -7.10
CA LYS A 41 -14.12 14.18 -7.14
C LYS A 41 -14.19 12.85 -6.42
N LEU A 42 -15.22 12.66 -5.58
CA LEU A 42 -15.48 11.38 -4.94
C LEU A 42 -15.94 10.36 -5.99
N VAL A 43 -15.19 9.27 -6.13
CA VAL A 43 -15.45 8.20 -7.09
C VAL A 43 -15.38 6.84 -6.41
N GLN A 44 -15.95 5.83 -7.07
CA GLN A 44 -15.74 4.43 -6.69
C GLN A 44 -14.36 3.97 -7.14
N LYS A 45 -13.67 3.26 -6.25
CA LYS A 45 -12.35 2.69 -6.49
C LYS A 45 -12.34 1.21 -6.17
N ILE A 46 -11.39 0.50 -6.76
CA ILE A 46 -11.21 -0.93 -6.54
C ILE A 46 -10.03 -1.20 -5.61
N ALA A 47 -10.24 -2.12 -4.67
CA ALA A 47 -9.20 -2.88 -4.01
C ALA A 47 -9.15 -4.31 -4.59
N THR A 48 -7.99 -4.73 -5.05
CA THR A 48 -7.73 -6.09 -5.55
C THR A 48 -7.18 -6.95 -4.42
N ILE A 49 -7.77 -8.11 -4.19
CA ILE A 49 -7.36 -9.00 -3.10
C ILE A 49 -6.55 -10.15 -3.70
N ASP A 50 -5.31 -10.30 -3.27
CA ASP A 50 -4.46 -11.47 -3.55
C ASP A 50 -4.37 -12.32 -2.26
N PRO A 51 -5.24 -13.34 -2.12
CA PRO A 51 -5.31 -14.14 -0.89
C PRO A 51 -4.11 -15.06 -0.69
N VAL A 52 -3.42 -15.41 -1.79
CA VAL A 52 -2.24 -16.28 -1.77
C VAL A 52 -1.05 -15.52 -1.23
N ARG A 53 -0.83 -14.29 -1.74
CA ARG A 53 0.29 -13.43 -1.29
C ARG A 53 -0.04 -12.54 -0.10
N LYS A 54 -1.23 -12.67 0.50
CA LYS A 54 -1.73 -11.83 1.60
C LYS A 54 -1.57 -10.33 1.32
N LYS A 55 -2.01 -9.92 0.13
CA LYS A 55 -1.80 -8.57 -0.40
C LYS A 55 -3.12 -7.93 -0.83
N ILE A 56 -3.26 -6.63 -0.58
CA ILE A 56 -4.34 -5.79 -1.09
C ILE A 56 -3.71 -4.71 -1.99
N ILE A 57 -4.10 -4.69 -3.26
CA ILE A 57 -3.63 -3.71 -4.24
C ILE A 57 -4.72 -2.66 -4.42
N LEU A 58 -4.44 -1.43 -3.98
CA LEU A 58 -5.32 -0.27 -4.12
C LEU A 58 -5.03 0.54 -5.38
N ILE A 59 -3.90 0.28 -6.07
CA ILE A 59 -3.64 0.84 -7.40
C ILE A 59 -4.76 0.43 -8.37
N GLN A 60 -5.29 1.39 -9.12
CA GLN A 60 -6.43 1.11 -10.00
C GLN A 60 -5.98 0.35 -11.25
N PRO A 61 -6.76 -0.61 -11.78
CA PRO A 61 -6.38 -1.38 -12.98
C PRO A 61 -6.06 -0.55 -14.22
N ARG A 62 -6.65 0.66 -14.32
CA ARG A 62 -6.35 1.62 -15.39
C ARG A 62 -4.88 2.08 -15.40
N GLU A 63 -4.22 2.00 -14.25
CA GLU A 63 -2.82 2.37 -14.05
C GLU A 63 -1.91 1.17 -14.39
N LYS A 64 -1.99 0.73 -15.65
CA LYS A 64 -1.49 -0.59 -16.12
C LYS A 64 -0.12 -0.98 -15.58
N ALA A 65 0.87 -0.10 -15.68
CA ALA A 65 2.25 -0.41 -15.27
C ALA A 65 2.38 -0.65 -13.75
N LEU A 66 1.82 0.27 -12.94
CA LEU A 66 1.84 0.15 -11.48
C LEU A 66 0.94 -0.99 -10.99
N TYR A 67 -0.17 -1.23 -11.68
CA TYR A 67 -1.07 -2.32 -11.35
C TYR A 67 -0.40 -3.69 -11.57
N VAL A 68 0.26 -3.88 -12.71
CA VAL A 68 1.05 -5.09 -13.01
C VAL A 68 2.21 -5.25 -12.03
N SER A 69 2.89 -4.17 -11.69
CA SER A 69 3.90 -4.14 -10.62
C SER A 69 3.33 -4.66 -9.30
N GLY A 70 2.21 -4.09 -8.87
CA GLY A 70 1.51 -4.50 -7.66
C GLY A 70 1.09 -5.96 -7.69
N LEU A 71 0.75 -6.54 -8.85
CA LEU A 71 0.44 -7.96 -9.00
C LEU A 71 1.69 -8.86 -8.89
N ARG A 72 2.81 -8.45 -9.49
CA ARG A 72 4.08 -9.21 -9.52
C ARG A 72 4.83 -9.20 -8.21
N GLU A 73 4.73 -8.11 -7.45
CA GLU A 73 5.42 -7.96 -6.17
C GLU A 73 5.09 -9.12 -5.22
N ARG A 74 6.10 -9.62 -4.51
CA ARG A 74 5.91 -10.74 -3.59
C ARG A 74 5.13 -10.26 -2.36
N GLY A 75 4.43 -11.19 -1.71
CA GLY A 75 3.91 -10.93 -0.37
C GLY A 75 5.06 -10.85 0.63
N VAL A 76 4.83 -10.21 1.78
CA VAL A 76 5.80 -10.19 2.88
C VAL A 76 5.37 -11.20 3.94
N PRO A 77 6.17 -12.26 4.22
CA PRO A 77 5.82 -13.27 5.21
C PRO A 77 5.49 -12.67 6.57
N GLY A 78 4.36 -13.05 7.16
CA GLY A 78 3.92 -12.54 8.46
C GLY A 78 3.22 -11.17 8.42
N TYR A 79 3.07 -10.54 7.25
CA TYR A 79 2.41 -9.24 7.11
C TYR A 79 1.16 -9.33 6.23
N LEU A 80 0.21 -8.41 6.45
CA LEU A 80 -0.71 -7.99 5.40
C LEU A 80 -0.02 -6.89 4.60
N TYR A 81 0.07 -7.08 3.30
CA TYR A 81 0.80 -6.16 2.43
C TYR A 81 -0.17 -5.26 1.64
N LEU A 82 -0.05 -3.94 1.80
CA LEU A 82 -0.86 -2.96 1.08
C LEU A 82 -0.01 -2.27 0.02
N PHE A 83 -0.44 -2.35 -1.24
CA PHE A 83 0.24 -1.71 -2.38
C PHE A 83 -0.65 -0.61 -2.97
N ALA A 84 -0.25 0.66 -2.86
CA ALA A 84 -1.16 1.78 -3.10
C ALA A 84 -0.44 3.06 -3.57
N HIS A 85 -1.21 4.03 -4.06
CA HIS A 85 -0.80 5.42 -3.98
C HIS A 85 -1.08 5.96 -2.58
N ALA A 86 -0.26 6.90 -2.12
CA ALA A 86 -0.47 7.54 -0.84
C ALA A 86 0.00 8.99 -0.82
N SER A 87 -0.53 9.70 0.17
CA SER A 87 0.06 10.91 0.74
C SER A 87 0.30 10.65 2.24
N ALA A 88 0.85 11.64 2.95
CA ALA A 88 0.97 11.57 4.40
C ALA A 88 -0.37 11.37 5.13
N THR A 89 -1.50 11.70 4.47
CA THR A 89 -2.84 11.76 5.07
C THR A 89 -3.86 10.82 4.43
N SER A 90 -3.56 10.19 3.30
CA SER A 90 -4.54 9.32 2.61
C SER A 90 -3.89 8.14 1.88
N LEU A 91 -4.64 7.05 1.76
CA LEU A 91 -4.32 5.92 0.88
C LEU A 91 -5.31 5.91 -0.28
N GLN A 92 -4.81 5.93 -1.51
CA GLN A 92 -5.58 5.94 -2.76
C GLN A 92 -6.71 7.01 -2.78
N GLY A 93 -6.49 8.15 -2.13
CA GLY A 93 -7.49 9.22 -2.03
C GLY A 93 -8.70 8.91 -1.14
N ALA A 94 -8.67 7.85 -0.32
CA ALA A 94 -9.72 7.62 0.66
C ALA A 94 -9.84 8.83 1.61
N THR A 95 -11.03 9.42 1.68
CA THR A 95 -11.30 10.62 2.51
C THR A 95 -11.35 10.29 4.00
N HIS A 96 -11.69 9.05 4.34
CA HIS A 96 -11.71 8.54 5.70
C HIS A 96 -10.99 7.20 5.78
N ILE A 97 -10.20 7.01 6.84
CA ILE A 97 -9.47 5.76 7.06
C ILE A 97 -10.41 4.55 7.19
N GLY A 98 -11.66 4.78 7.61
CA GLY A 98 -12.71 3.77 7.71
C GLY A 98 -12.99 3.02 6.40
N GLU A 99 -12.81 3.67 5.24
CA GLU A 99 -12.94 3.00 3.93
C GLU A 99 -11.88 1.91 3.75
N ILE A 100 -10.64 2.20 4.15
CA ILE A 100 -9.52 1.26 4.06
C ILE A 100 -9.65 0.14 5.10
N VAL A 101 -10.05 0.50 6.33
CA VAL A 101 -10.37 -0.47 7.41
C VAL A 101 -11.44 -1.46 6.94
N SER A 102 -12.52 -0.95 6.34
CA SER A 102 -13.60 -1.76 5.77
C SER A 102 -13.09 -2.71 4.68
N VAL A 103 -12.27 -2.23 3.75
CA VAL A 103 -11.63 -3.08 2.73
C VAL A 103 -10.80 -4.19 3.37
N ILE A 104 -9.97 -3.87 4.38
CA ILE A 104 -9.13 -4.85 5.06
C ILE A 104 -9.97 -5.93 5.74
N HIS A 105 -11.03 -5.56 6.47
CA HIS A 105 -11.93 -6.53 7.10
C HIS A 105 -12.67 -7.40 6.07
N ARG A 106 -13.30 -6.76 5.08
CA ARG A 106 -14.08 -7.44 4.04
C ARG A 106 -13.23 -8.31 3.12
N SER A 107 -11.92 -8.08 3.07
CA SER A 107 -11.00 -8.92 2.30
C SER A 107 -10.94 -10.36 2.80
N GLY A 108 -11.22 -10.59 4.09
CA GLY A 108 -11.12 -11.91 4.72
C GLY A 108 -9.69 -12.48 4.85
N ILE A 109 -8.68 -11.76 4.36
CA ILE A 109 -7.28 -12.23 4.34
C ILE A 109 -6.46 -11.71 5.52
N TRP A 110 -6.96 -10.70 6.23
CA TRP A 110 -6.35 -10.17 7.44
C TRP A 110 -6.80 -10.94 8.68
N ARG A 111 -5.83 -11.40 9.47
CA ARG A 111 -5.94 -12.22 10.67
C ARG A 111 -5.17 -11.56 11.83
N ARG A 112 -5.23 -10.23 11.93
CA ARG A 112 -4.55 -9.40 12.95
C ARG A 112 -3.02 -9.35 12.87
N GLN A 113 -2.43 -9.82 11.77
CA GLN A 113 -0.99 -9.64 11.55
C GLN A 113 -0.64 -8.15 11.36
N PRO A 114 0.64 -7.78 11.56
CA PRO A 114 1.15 -6.45 11.19
C PRO A 114 0.88 -6.10 9.73
N ILE A 115 0.80 -4.81 9.44
CA ILE A 115 0.54 -4.29 8.09
C ILE A 115 1.78 -3.57 7.58
N LEU A 116 2.20 -3.90 6.36
CA LEU A 116 3.19 -3.14 5.61
C LEU A 116 2.48 -2.36 4.51
N ILE A 117 2.64 -1.04 4.49
CA ILE A 117 2.18 -0.17 3.42
C ILE A 117 3.37 0.12 2.51
N ASP A 118 3.32 -0.33 1.25
CA ASP A 118 4.22 0.14 0.20
C ASP A 118 3.48 1.14 -0.68
N ALA A 119 3.66 2.41 -0.31
CA ALA A 119 3.08 3.56 -0.97
C ALA A 119 3.84 4.83 -0.58
N CYS A 120 4.21 5.66 -1.56
CA CYS A 120 4.97 6.90 -1.36
C CYS A 120 4.42 7.76 -0.20
N ASN A 121 5.30 8.18 0.71
CA ASN A 121 5.01 9.11 1.80
C ASN A 121 3.92 8.69 2.80
N ALA A 122 3.43 7.45 2.75
CA ALA A 122 2.38 6.98 3.68
C ALA A 122 2.81 7.07 5.15
N GLY A 123 4.12 7.05 5.40
CA GLY A 123 4.73 7.20 6.70
C GLY A 123 5.37 8.56 6.97
N ALA A 124 5.21 9.56 6.11
CA ALA A 124 5.91 10.85 6.24
C ALA A 124 5.52 11.58 7.54
N SER A 125 4.25 11.54 7.93
CA SER A 125 3.73 12.19 9.14
C SER A 125 3.60 11.21 10.33
N PRO A 126 4.10 11.55 11.54
CA PRO A 126 3.92 10.74 12.75
C PRO A 126 2.47 10.46 13.14
N ASN A 127 1.56 11.39 12.84
CA ASN A 127 0.13 11.32 13.14
C ASN A 127 -0.73 11.21 11.85
N GLY A 128 -0.13 10.74 10.76
CA GLY A 128 -0.75 10.61 9.45
C GLY A 128 -1.54 9.31 9.23
N VAL A 129 -1.67 8.92 7.96
CA VAL A 129 -2.52 7.81 7.54
C VAL A 129 -2.11 6.46 8.14
N ALA A 130 -0.80 6.19 8.25
CA ALA A 130 -0.30 4.97 8.88
C ALA A 130 -0.63 4.88 10.39
N SER A 131 -0.51 6.01 11.12
CA SER A 131 -0.92 6.11 12.53
C SER A 131 -2.42 5.90 12.71
N ALA A 132 -3.24 6.52 11.84
CA ALA A 132 -4.69 6.34 11.86
C ALA A 132 -5.10 4.88 11.61
N LEU A 133 -4.44 4.21 10.66
CA LEU A 133 -4.68 2.80 10.36
C LEU A 133 -4.29 1.90 11.54
N ALA A 134 -3.14 2.15 12.16
CA ALA A 134 -2.64 1.37 13.30
C ALA A 134 -3.63 1.39 14.47
N ARG A 135 -4.14 2.59 14.82
CA ARG A 135 -5.17 2.77 15.85
C ARG A 135 -6.48 2.07 15.50
N ALA A 136 -6.97 2.28 14.28
CA ALA A 136 -8.26 1.76 13.87
C ALA A 136 -8.30 0.23 13.85
N LEU A 137 -7.17 -0.42 13.54
CA LEU A 137 -7.06 -1.88 13.45
C LEU A 137 -6.42 -2.53 14.68
N LEU A 138 -5.93 -1.74 15.64
CA LEU A 138 -5.18 -2.21 16.82
C LEU A 138 -4.06 -3.18 16.42
N THR A 139 -3.25 -2.78 15.43
CA THR A 139 -2.13 -3.56 14.90
C THR A 139 -0.94 -2.66 14.60
N TYR A 140 0.22 -3.27 14.43
CA TYR A 140 1.42 -2.58 13.98
C TYR A 140 1.32 -2.24 12.50
N VAL A 141 1.72 -1.02 12.14
CA VAL A 141 1.78 -0.57 10.75
C VAL A 141 3.20 -0.09 10.46
N THR A 142 3.78 -0.50 9.34
CA THR A 142 5.06 0.03 8.85
C THR A 142 4.86 0.66 7.47
N ALA A 143 5.41 1.86 7.27
CA ALA A 143 5.23 2.63 6.03
C ALA A 143 6.46 3.50 5.73
N PRO A 144 6.73 3.80 4.45
CA PRO A 144 7.88 4.59 4.03
C PRO A 144 7.63 6.08 4.33
N THR A 145 8.66 6.77 4.81
CA THR A 145 8.59 8.22 5.09
C THR A 145 8.75 9.06 3.83
N THR A 146 9.26 8.47 2.73
CA THR A 146 9.54 9.15 1.47
C THR A 146 8.96 8.38 0.28
N LEU A 147 9.41 8.71 -0.94
CA LEU A 147 8.98 8.05 -2.16
C LEU A 147 9.41 6.58 -2.17
N THR A 148 8.54 5.69 -2.65
CA THR A 148 8.91 4.32 -3.00
C THR A 148 9.16 4.25 -4.51
N TRP A 149 10.23 3.59 -4.91
CA TRP A 149 10.64 3.56 -6.31
C TRP A 149 11.19 2.19 -6.70
N ASN A 150 10.91 1.76 -7.93
CA ASN A 150 11.51 0.57 -8.53
C ASN A 150 12.97 0.87 -8.90
N HIS A 151 13.94 0.09 -8.42
CA HIS A 151 15.35 0.30 -8.82
C HIS A 151 15.49 0.42 -10.36
N PRO A 152 16.28 1.38 -10.87
CA PRO A 152 16.34 1.73 -12.30
C PRO A 152 16.87 0.61 -13.19
N LEU A 153 17.51 -0.41 -12.61
CA LEU A 153 18.07 -1.58 -13.31
C LEU A 153 17.20 -2.84 -13.19
N GLY A 154 16.05 -2.76 -12.53
CA GLY A 154 15.26 -3.91 -12.07
C GLY A 154 13.92 -4.10 -12.79
N GLY A 155 13.87 -3.95 -14.12
CA GLY A 155 12.68 -4.26 -14.92
C GLY A 155 11.36 -3.69 -14.38
N SER A 156 10.23 -4.28 -14.78
CA SER A 156 8.92 -3.88 -14.25
C SER A 156 8.69 -4.47 -12.85
N ALA A 157 9.27 -3.77 -11.87
CA ALA A 157 8.96 -3.74 -10.45
C ALA A 157 9.24 -5.01 -9.62
N ILE A 158 10.52 -5.24 -9.34
CA ILE A 158 10.96 -6.15 -8.28
C ILE A 158 12.01 -5.41 -7.43
N GLY A 159 11.77 -5.31 -6.12
CA GLY A 159 12.66 -4.66 -5.17
C GLY A 159 12.47 -3.14 -5.13
N GLN A 160 11.39 -2.68 -4.48
CA GLN A 160 11.21 -1.24 -4.27
C GLN A 160 12.07 -0.79 -3.10
N GLY A 161 12.84 0.28 -3.31
CA GLY A 161 13.49 1.00 -2.22
C GLY A 161 12.63 2.20 -1.84
N THR A 162 12.83 2.73 -0.65
CA THR A 162 12.41 4.10 -0.33
C THR A 162 13.60 5.03 -0.51
N PHE A 163 13.39 6.20 -1.09
CA PHE A 163 14.46 7.15 -1.42
C PHE A 163 14.03 8.58 -1.15
N GLU A 164 14.97 9.42 -0.74
CA GLU A 164 14.74 10.86 -0.63
C GLU A 164 14.53 11.49 -2.02
N LYS A 165 14.01 12.73 -2.04
CA LYS A 165 13.99 13.53 -3.27
C LYS A 165 15.38 14.07 -3.58
N LEU A 166 15.63 14.35 -4.86
CA LEU A 166 16.81 15.12 -5.27
C LEU A 166 16.84 16.48 -4.56
N PRO A 167 18.03 17.00 -4.20
CA PRO A 167 18.15 18.25 -3.46
C PRO A 167 17.91 19.50 -4.35
N GLY A 168 17.50 20.60 -3.71
CA GLY A 168 17.40 21.92 -4.34
C GLY A 168 16.34 21.98 -5.43
N VAL A 169 16.64 22.70 -6.52
CA VAL A 169 15.69 22.89 -7.66
C VAL A 169 15.30 21.60 -8.38
N LEU A 170 16.02 20.50 -8.14
CA LEU A 170 15.77 19.19 -8.73
C LEU A 170 14.72 18.38 -7.95
N ASP A 171 14.25 18.86 -6.79
CA ASP A 171 13.23 18.20 -5.96
C ASP A 171 11.85 18.05 -6.65
N ARG A 172 11.65 18.81 -7.73
CA ARG A 172 10.46 18.78 -8.58
C ARG A 172 10.48 17.65 -9.60
N LEU A 173 11.64 17.06 -9.87
CA LEU A 173 11.75 15.95 -10.79
C LEU A 173 11.14 14.70 -10.14
N PRO A 174 10.48 13.83 -10.93
CA PRO A 174 9.91 12.58 -10.41
C PRO A 174 10.97 11.52 -10.10
N ILE A 175 12.27 11.86 -10.18
CA ILE A 175 13.38 10.93 -10.01
C ILE A 175 13.85 11.02 -8.54
N PRO A 176 13.92 9.90 -7.81
CA PRO A 176 14.46 9.89 -6.46
C PRO A 176 15.98 10.03 -6.43
N ASP A 177 16.51 10.44 -5.28
CA ASP A 177 17.93 10.37 -4.98
C ASP A 177 18.33 8.94 -4.60
N PHE A 178 18.83 8.18 -5.59
CA PHE A 178 19.25 6.79 -5.39
C PHE A 178 20.42 6.63 -4.41
N LEU A 179 21.14 7.70 -4.08
CA LEU A 179 22.24 7.69 -3.12
C LEU A 179 21.76 7.97 -1.69
N ARG A 180 20.50 8.40 -1.53
CA ARG A 180 19.90 8.73 -0.24
C ARG A 180 18.71 7.81 0.01
N PRO A 181 18.94 6.61 0.61
CA PRO A 181 17.83 5.76 0.99
C PRO A 181 16.94 6.51 1.99
N GLY A 182 15.64 6.44 1.74
CA GLY A 182 14.62 6.95 2.64
C GLY A 182 14.52 6.09 3.91
N GLN A 183 13.47 6.32 4.67
CA GLN A 183 13.24 5.61 5.93
C GLN A 183 11.88 4.93 5.94
N TRP A 184 11.77 3.93 6.81
CA TRP A 184 10.54 3.24 7.13
C TRP A 184 10.23 3.51 8.59
N ARG A 185 9.02 3.95 8.87
CA ARG A 185 8.55 4.17 10.24
C ARG A 185 7.54 3.11 10.60
N THR A 186 7.56 2.69 11.86
CA THR A 186 6.61 1.73 12.42
C THR A 186 5.80 2.38 13.54
N TRP A 187 4.50 2.14 13.54
CA TRP A 187 3.57 2.57 14.57
C TRP A 187 3.12 1.39 15.42
N GLY A 188 2.99 1.64 16.73
CA GLY A 188 2.31 0.76 17.67
C GLY A 188 0.80 0.77 17.47
N GLN A 189 0.12 -0.12 18.18
CA GLN A 189 -1.35 -0.27 18.12
C GLN A 189 -2.10 0.99 18.60
N ASP A 190 -1.43 1.82 19.40
CA ASP A 190 -1.90 3.11 19.88
C ASP A 190 -1.72 4.25 18.85
N GLY A 191 -1.10 3.97 17.71
CA GLY A 191 -0.80 4.95 16.67
C GLY A 191 0.38 5.84 16.94
N HIS A 192 1.21 5.56 17.94
CA HIS A 192 2.46 6.29 18.15
C HIS A 192 3.62 5.62 17.39
N PRO A 193 4.55 6.40 16.82
CA PRO A 193 5.77 5.84 16.25
C PRO A 193 6.58 5.11 17.32
N ILE A 194 7.05 3.89 17.02
CA ILE A 194 7.86 3.07 17.91
C ILE A 194 9.24 2.73 17.34
N ALA A 195 9.41 2.86 16.02
CA ALA A 195 10.69 2.63 15.36
C ALA A 195 10.78 3.43 14.05
N THR A 196 12.00 3.79 13.67
CA THR A 196 12.33 4.28 12.32
C THR A 196 13.60 3.56 11.86
N THR A 197 13.57 2.95 10.68
CA THR A 197 14.63 2.11 10.13
C THR A 197 14.91 2.49 8.68
N ARG A 198 16.02 2.02 8.11
CA ARG A 198 16.36 2.26 6.69
C ARG A 198 15.82 1.18 5.76
N THR A 199 15.37 0.04 6.30
CA THR A 199 14.94 -1.13 5.55
C THR A 199 13.54 -1.53 5.97
N SER A 200 12.73 -1.98 5.03
CA SER A 200 11.41 -2.53 5.36
C SER A 200 11.49 -4.00 5.78
N PRO A 201 10.41 -4.55 6.36
CA PRO A 201 10.25 -5.99 6.52
C PRO A 201 10.31 -6.78 5.20
N ARG A 202 10.11 -6.15 4.03
CA ARG A 202 10.33 -6.80 2.73
C ARG A 202 11.81 -7.09 2.47
N ASP A 203 12.69 -6.19 2.90
CA ASP A 203 14.11 -6.19 2.52
C ASP A 203 14.97 -7.05 3.46
N GLY A 204 14.34 -7.96 4.21
CA GLY A 204 14.99 -8.73 5.27
C GLY A 204 15.12 -7.98 6.60
N GLY A 205 14.50 -6.80 6.72
CA GLY A 205 14.35 -6.13 8.01
C GLY A 205 13.62 -7.06 8.99
N GLU A 206 14.12 -7.15 10.22
CA GLU A 206 13.49 -8.00 11.23
C GLU A 206 12.01 -7.61 11.39
N LEU A 207 11.14 -8.61 11.60
CA LEU A 207 9.87 -8.38 12.32
C LEU A 207 10.15 -7.45 13.48
N VAL A 208 9.25 -6.52 13.82
CA VAL A 208 9.41 -5.63 14.99
C VAL A 208 9.91 -6.45 16.18
N LYS A 209 11.23 -6.41 16.43
CA LYS A 209 11.93 -7.13 17.48
C LYS A 209 12.49 -6.07 18.41
N GLY A 210 12.19 -6.27 19.67
CA GLY A 210 12.44 -5.33 20.76
C GLY A 210 11.65 -5.79 21.98
N PRO A 211 11.80 -5.13 23.14
CA PRO A 211 11.22 -5.55 24.41
C PRO A 211 9.70 -5.88 24.32
N LEU A 212 8.96 -5.20 23.45
CA LEU A 212 7.54 -5.45 23.18
C LEU A 212 7.20 -6.79 22.50
N ALA A 213 8.13 -7.40 21.73
CA ALA A 213 7.88 -8.68 21.07
C ALA A 213 7.83 -9.85 22.08
N HIS A 214 8.59 -9.75 23.18
CA HIS A 214 8.62 -10.74 24.25
C HIS A 214 7.40 -10.65 25.19
N GLU A 215 6.80 -9.47 25.38
CA GLU A 215 5.58 -9.32 26.18
C GLU A 215 4.33 -9.88 25.48
N LEU A 216 4.25 -9.79 24.16
CA LEU A 216 3.09 -10.28 23.40
C LEU A 216 3.04 -11.80 23.21
N LEU A 217 4.18 -12.50 23.34
CA LEU A 217 4.24 -13.96 23.34
C LEU A 217 3.96 -14.58 24.71
N ARG A 218 3.98 -13.79 25.80
CA ARG A 218 3.74 -14.26 27.17
C ARG A 218 2.28 -14.19 27.63
N LYS A 219 1.37 -13.60 26.84
CA LYS A 219 -0.07 -13.56 27.16
C LYS A 219 -0.90 -14.42 26.21
N ARG A 220 -0.50 -15.68 26.03
CA ARG A 220 -1.39 -16.77 25.62
C ARG A 220 -1.54 -17.73 26.77
#